data_AF-A0A926E645-F1
#
_entry.id   AF-A0A926E645-F1
#
_cell.length_a   1.000
_cell.length_b   1.000
_cell.length_c   1.000
_cell.angle_alpha   90.00
_cell.angle_beta   90.00
_cell.angle_gamma   90.00
#
_symmetry.space_group_name_H-M   'P 1'
#
loop_
_entity.id
_entity.type
_entity.pdbx_description
1 polymer ?
#
loop_
_entity_poly.entity_id
_entity_poly.type
_entity_poly.pdbx_seq_one_letter_code
_entity_poly.pdbx_strand_id
1 'polypeptide(L)'
;MVIKTENLTYVYGQGTPFQKTAVDNVNLTFEGGEIIGVIGHTGSGKSTLIQHFNGLLKPTAGKITLDGEDIWADKSRLRAVRFNVGLVFQYPEYQLFEETVYKDIAFGPKNMGLSEEEIDKRVREAAEFVGLRAELLEKSPFELSGGQKRRVAIAGVIAMEPKVLILDEPTAGLDPKGRNKILDQIKAYHDKVQNTILLVSHSMEDVANYADKVLVMNEAKVFAYDTVENVFARSDELKAIRLAVPQVTNVFHRLRDEGLDVPKNVYTVGYAKKKILKALEEKGVFPRA
;
A
#
# COMPACT_ATOMS: atom_id res chain seq x y z
N MET A 1 -16.17 -5.32 -5.92
CA MET A 1 -16.04 -4.48 -4.72
C MET A 1 -15.56 -5.32 -3.55
N VAL A 2 -14.36 -5.03 -3.03
CA VAL A 2 -13.76 -5.77 -1.90
C VAL A 2 -13.95 -5.04 -0.58
N ILE A 3 -13.72 -3.72 -0.53
CA ILE A 3 -13.92 -2.88 0.66
C ILE A 3 -14.79 -1.69 0.28
N LYS A 4 -15.75 -1.36 1.14
CA LYS A 4 -16.54 -0.12 1.02
C LYS A 4 -16.72 0.54 2.37
N THR A 5 -16.56 1.86 2.41
CA THR A 5 -16.86 2.70 3.57
C THR A 5 -18.06 3.59 3.28
N GLU A 6 -18.95 3.74 4.25
CA GLU A 6 -20.13 4.61 4.14
C GLU A 6 -20.15 5.57 5.33
N ASN A 7 -19.92 6.85 5.05
CA ASN A 7 -19.80 7.94 6.01
C ASN A 7 -18.87 7.61 7.19
N LEU A 8 -17.75 6.95 6.91
CA LEU A 8 -16.84 6.48 7.95
C LEU A 8 -16.21 7.67 8.67
N THR A 9 -16.44 7.75 9.97
CA THR A 9 -15.86 8.78 10.84
C THR A 9 -15.24 8.15 12.08
N TYR A 10 -14.07 8.65 12.47
CA TYR A 10 -13.37 8.22 13.67
C TYR A 10 -12.80 9.41 14.45
N VAL A 11 -13.14 9.46 15.73
CA VAL A 11 -12.72 10.49 16.68
C VAL A 11 -11.94 9.85 17.82
N TYR A 12 -10.65 10.18 17.94
CA TYR A 12 -9.86 9.82 19.11
C TYR A 12 -10.29 10.66 20.31
N GLY A 13 -10.27 10.06 21.51
CA GLY A 13 -10.53 10.79 22.77
C GLY A 13 -11.93 11.40 22.83
N GLN A 14 -12.93 10.73 22.24
CA GLN A 14 -14.31 11.23 22.20
C GLN A 14 -14.82 11.62 23.59
N GLY A 15 -15.39 12.83 23.72
CA GLY A 15 -15.88 13.34 24.99
C GLY A 15 -14.80 13.92 25.91
N THR A 16 -13.55 14.04 25.46
CA THR A 16 -12.45 14.65 26.22
C THR A 16 -11.99 15.97 25.59
N PRO A 17 -11.29 16.85 26.33
CA PRO A 17 -10.71 18.08 25.76
C PRO A 17 -9.69 17.83 24.63
N PHE A 18 -9.15 16.61 24.55
CA PHE A 18 -8.17 16.20 23.54
C PHE A 18 -8.82 15.48 22.34
N GLN A 19 -10.15 15.60 22.18
CA GLN A 19 -10.83 14.93 21.08
C GLN A 19 -10.28 15.40 19.72
N LYS A 20 -10.03 14.44 18.82
CA LYS A 20 -9.50 14.72 17.48
C LYS A 20 -10.11 13.79 16.46
N THR A 21 -10.81 14.37 15.48
CA THR A 21 -11.27 13.63 14.30
C THR A 21 -10.08 13.30 13.41
N ALA A 22 -9.86 12.01 13.16
CA ALA A 22 -8.75 11.51 12.35
C ALA A 22 -9.21 10.93 11.01
N VAL A 23 -10.50 10.57 10.91
CA VAL A 23 -11.19 10.20 9.67
C VAL A 23 -12.56 10.88 9.73
N ASP A 24 -12.94 11.64 8.70
CA ASP A 24 -14.17 12.44 8.67
C ASP A 24 -14.98 12.17 7.40
N ASN A 25 -16.12 11.49 7.57
CA ASN A 25 -17.11 11.23 6.52
C ASN A 25 -16.50 10.60 5.24
N VAL A 26 -15.64 9.60 5.42
CA VAL A 26 -14.93 8.96 4.32
C VAL A 26 -15.83 7.94 3.61
N ASN A 27 -16.06 8.18 2.33
CA ASN A 27 -16.84 7.33 1.43
C ASN A 27 -15.91 6.82 0.32
N LEU A 28 -15.60 5.52 0.36
CA LEU A 28 -14.67 4.88 -0.55
C LEU A 28 -15.22 3.54 -1.00
N THR A 29 -14.87 3.15 -2.21
CA THR A 29 -15.16 1.83 -2.77
C THR A 29 -13.89 1.35 -3.46
N PHE A 30 -13.31 0.27 -2.96
CA PHE A 30 -12.19 -0.40 -3.60
C PHE A 30 -12.72 -1.60 -4.38
N GLU A 31 -12.38 -1.63 -5.67
CA GLU A 31 -12.55 -2.82 -6.47
C GLU A 31 -11.45 -3.84 -6.16
N GLY A 32 -11.73 -5.11 -6.43
CA GLY A 32 -10.77 -6.18 -6.19
C GLY A 32 -9.71 -6.21 -7.29
N GLY A 33 -8.46 -6.57 -6.94
CA GLY A 33 -7.41 -6.82 -7.92
C GLY A 33 -6.68 -5.58 -8.43
N GLU A 34 -6.66 -4.50 -7.64
CA GLU A 34 -5.89 -3.28 -7.94
C GLU A 34 -4.77 -3.07 -6.89
N ILE A 35 -3.66 -2.46 -7.30
CA ILE A 35 -2.68 -1.86 -6.39
C ILE A 35 -3.08 -0.38 -6.19
N ILE A 36 -3.39 -0.02 -4.96
CA ILE A 36 -3.85 1.31 -4.56
C ILE A 36 -2.76 1.97 -3.71
N GLY A 37 -2.18 3.06 -4.22
CA GLY A 37 -1.30 3.91 -3.43
C GLY A 37 -2.10 4.78 -2.47
N VAL A 38 -1.76 4.81 -1.19
CA VAL A 38 -2.40 5.67 -0.18
C VAL A 38 -1.42 6.75 0.23
N ILE A 39 -1.67 7.99 -0.18
CA ILE A 39 -0.79 9.13 0.06
C ILE A 39 -1.48 10.23 0.86
N GLY A 40 -0.68 11.15 1.40
CA GLY A 40 -1.16 12.20 2.30
C GLY A 40 -0.07 12.66 3.26
N HIS A 41 -0.18 13.87 3.79
CA HIS A 41 0.78 14.37 4.78
C HIS A 41 0.73 13.53 6.08
N THR A 42 1.75 13.63 6.93
CA THR A 42 1.73 13.02 8.26
C THR A 42 0.56 13.59 9.06
N GLY A 43 -0.24 12.71 9.68
CA GLY A 43 -1.45 13.11 10.41
C GLY A 43 -2.68 13.39 9.54
N SER A 44 -2.66 13.09 8.24
CA SER A 44 -3.84 13.25 7.37
C SER A 44 -4.93 12.19 7.54
N GLY A 45 -4.70 11.17 8.37
CA GLY A 45 -5.66 10.10 8.67
C GLY A 45 -5.38 8.75 8.00
N LYS A 46 -4.33 8.60 7.19
CA LYS A 46 -3.97 7.35 6.48
C LYS A 46 -3.92 6.12 7.41
N SER A 47 -3.05 6.15 8.42
CA SER A 47 -2.87 5.02 9.33
C SER A 47 -4.12 4.73 10.17
N THR A 48 -4.92 5.75 10.48
CA THR A 48 -6.22 5.55 11.13
C THR A 48 -7.20 4.87 10.17
N LEU A 49 -7.29 5.32 8.93
CA LEU A 49 -8.16 4.76 7.91
C LEU A 49 -7.86 3.27 7.65
N ILE A 50 -6.60 2.92 7.41
CA ILE A 50 -6.23 1.52 7.11
C ILE A 50 -6.51 0.55 8.27
N GLN A 51 -6.42 1.03 9.53
CA GLN A 51 -6.75 0.22 10.71
C GLN A 51 -8.26 -0.08 10.83
N HIS A 52 -9.12 0.71 10.18
CA HIS A 52 -10.54 0.37 10.09
C HIS A 52 -10.75 -0.82 9.15
N PHE A 53 -9.94 -0.95 8.09
CA PHE A 53 -10.10 -1.97 7.06
C PHE A 53 -9.93 -3.40 7.59
N ASN A 54 -8.99 -3.63 8.53
CA ASN A 54 -8.84 -4.95 9.16
C ASN A 54 -9.60 -5.11 10.49
N GLY A 55 -10.37 -4.10 10.91
CA GLY A 55 -11.14 -4.12 12.14
C GLY A 55 -10.33 -3.93 13.43
N LEU A 56 -9.15 -3.30 13.38
CA LEU A 56 -8.43 -2.86 14.59
C LEU A 56 -9.12 -1.66 15.25
N LEU A 57 -9.68 -0.74 14.45
CA LEU A 57 -10.45 0.41 14.93
C LEU A 57 -11.92 0.27 14.55
N LYS A 58 -12.79 0.42 15.56
CA LYS A 58 -14.23 0.54 15.34
C LYS A 58 -14.57 2.00 14.98
N PRO A 59 -15.35 2.25 13.91
CA PRO A 59 -15.81 3.59 13.59
C PRO A 59 -16.56 4.25 14.75
N THR A 60 -16.39 5.56 14.91
CA THR A 60 -17.25 6.37 15.78
C THR A 60 -18.63 6.57 15.14
N ALA A 61 -18.67 6.72 13.82
CA ALA A 61 -19.90 6.78 13.02
C ALA A 61 -19.66 6.21 11.61
N GLY A 62 -20.75 5.93 10.91
CA GLY A 62 -20.71 5.24 9.62
C GLY A 62 -20.42 3.75 9.77
N LYS A 63 -20.08 3.11 8.66
CA LYS A 63 -19.80 1.67 8.63
C LYS A 63 -18.77 1.33 7.57
N ILE A 64 -18.25 0.11 7.69
CA ILE A 64 -17.31 -0.47 6.75
C ILE A 64 -17.74 -1.89 6.43
N THR A 65 -17.72 -2.22 5.14
CA THR A 65 -18.08 -3.53 4.62
C THR A 65 -16.91 -4.19 3.90
N LEU A 66 -16.79 -5.49 4.07
CA LEU A 66 -15.88 -6.38 3.35
C LEU A 66 -16.73 -7.38 2.57
N ASP A 67 -16.55 -7.46 1.26
CA ASP A 67 -17.39 -8.29 0.35
C ASP A 67 -18.90 -8.03 0.53
N GLY A 68 -19.28 -6.78 0.78
CA GLY A 68 -20.67 -6.34 0.96
C GLY A 68 -21.25 -6.55 2.37
N GLU A 69 -20.52 -7.17 3.28
CA GLU A 69 -20.97 -7.44 4.65
C GLU A 69 -20.29 -6.52 5.67
N ASP A 70 -21.07 -5.93 6.59
CA ASP A 70 -20.53 -5.06 7.64
C ASP A 70 -19.63 -5.86 8.61
N ILE A 71 -18.37 -5.42 8.76
CA ILE A 71 -17.38 -6.13 9.58
C ILE A 71 -17.65 -5.99 11.09
N TRP A 72 -18.45 -5.00 11.49
CA TRP A 72 -18.81 -4.71 12.88
C TRP A 72 -20.24 -5.14 13.25
N ALA A 73 -21.00 -5.72 12.32
CA ALA A 73 -22.33 -6.27 12.58
C ALA A 73 -22.31 -7.38 13.64
N ASP A 74 -21.24 -8.18 13.66
CA ASP A 74 -20.97 -9.18 14.70
C ASP A 74 -19.47 -9.23 15.02
N LYS A 75 -19.13 -9.18 16.31
CA LYS A 75 -17.76 -9.28 16.80
C LYS A 75 -17.07 -10.59 16.39
N SER A 76 -17.82 -11.69 16.23
CA SER A 76 -17.27 -12.99 15.82
C SER A 76 -16.59 -12.92 14.43
N ARG A 77 -17.07 -12.03 13.57
CA ARG A 77 -16.60 -11.86 12.18
C ARG A 77 -15.22 -11.21 12.10
N LEU A 78 -14.83 -10.42 13.10
CA LEU A 78 -13.56 -9.68 13.10
C LEU A 78 -12.34 -10.60 12.97
N ARG A 79 -12.42 -11.84 13.48
CA ARG A 79 -11.35 -12.82 13.32
C ARG A 79 -11.17 -13.18 11.84
N ALA A 80 -12.25 -13.49 11.15
CA ALA A 80 -12.21 -13.81 9.72
C ALA A 80 -11.78 -12.58 8.88
N VAL A 81 -12.22 -11.38 9.26
CA VAL A 81 -11.82 -10.13 8.61
C VAL A 81 -10.31 -9.93 8.67
N ARG A 82 -9.67 -10.20 9.82
CA ARG A 82 -8.20 -10.09 9.97
C ARG A 82 -7.42 -11.09 9.12
N PHE A 83 -8.00 -12.23 8.78
CA PHE A 83 -7.38 -13.16 7.83
C PHE A 83 -7.56 -12.72 6.37
N ASN A 84 -8.69 -12.06 6.05
CA ASN A 84 -8.96 -11.56 4.69
C ASN A 84 -8.28 -10.20 4.40
N VAL A 85 -8.02 -9.39 5.43
CA VAL A 85 -7.38 -8.07 5.34
C VAL A 85 -6.10 -8.10 6.17
N GLY A 86 -5.01 -8.50 5.52
CA GLY A 86 -3.68 -8.53 6.11
C GLY A 86 -3.12 -7.11 6.22
N LEU A 87 -2.59 -6.74 7.40
CA LEU A 87 -1.98 -5.44 7.65
C LEU A 87 -0.54 -5.63 8.11
N VAL A 88 0.40 -5.11 7.33
CA VAL A 88 1.82 -4.99 7.69
C VAL A 88 2.05 -3.56 8.15
N PHE A 89 2.42 -3.38 9.41
CA PHE A 89 2.77 -2.07 9.96
C PHE A 89 4.15 -1.60 9.50
N GLN A 90 4.43 -0.31 9.69
CA GLN A 90 5.76 0.24 9.53
C GLN A 90 6.73 -0.40 10.55
N TYR A 91 7.95 -0.70 10.09
CA TYR A 91 8.96 -1.45 10.85
C TYR A 91 8.45 -2.81 11.38
N PRO A 92 7.90 -3.67 10.51
CA PRO A 92 7.25 -4.91 10.94
C PRO A 92 8.26 -5.92 11.52
N GLU A 93 9.56 -5.72 11.29
CA GLU A 93 10.65 -6.50 11.89
C GLU A 93 10.64 -6.52 13.43
N TYR A 94 10.03 -5.53 14.09
CA TYR A 94 9.92 -5.49 15.56
C TYR A 94 8.80 -6.38 16.11
N GLN A 95 8.00 -6.99 15.23
CA GLN A 95 6.88 -7.85 15.63
C GLN A 95 7.26 -9.34 15.68
N LEU A 96 8.42 -9.72 15.17
CA LEU A 96 8.90 -11.11 15.17
C LEU A 96 9.15 -11.59 16.59
N PHE A 97 8.69 -12.80 16.93
CA PHE A 97 8.73 -13.30 18.30
C PHE A 97 8.95 -14.81 18.43
N GLU A 98 8.73 -15.58 17.36
CA GLU A 98 8.88 -17.04 17.41
C GLU A 98 10.36 -17.47 17.39
N GLU A 99 10.59 -18.72 17.80
CA GLU A 99 11.95 -19.28 17.89
C GLU A 99 12.63 -19.43 16.52
N THR A 100 11.86 -19.73 15.48
CA THR A 100 12.34 -19.90 14.11
C THR A 100 11.53 -19.08 13.13
N VAL A 101 12.15 -18.72 12.01
CA VAL A 101 11.50 -18.02 10.90
C VAL A 101 10.28 -18.80 10.39
N TYR A 102 10.39 -20.12 10.28
CA TYR A 102 9.27 -20.99 9.91
C TYR A 102 8.09 -20.81 10.87
N LYS A 103 8.36 -20.90 12.18
CA LYS A 103 7.31 -20.78 13.21
C LYS A 103 6.64 -19.41 13.18
N ASP A 104 7.43 -18.35 12.97
CA ASP A 104 6.92 -16.97 12.89
C ASP A 104 5.97 -16.80 11.69
N ILE A 105 6.38 -17.27 10.50
CA ILE A 105 5.52 -17.23 9.30
C ILE A 105 4.29 -18.13 9.47
N ALA A 106 4.44 -19.29 10.09
CA ALA A 106 3.36 -20.25 10.31
C ALA A 106 2.32 -19.78 11.35
N PHE A 107 2.62 -18.75 12.14
CA PHE A 107 1.77 -18.31 13.24
C PHE A 107 0.37 -17.90 12.77
N GLY A 108 0.26 -17.12 11.70
CA GLY A 108 -1.02 -16.74 11.08
C GLY A 108 -1.83 -17.96 10.60
N PRO A 109 -1.28 -18.78 9.69
CA PRO A 109 -1.89 -20.03 9.22
C PRO A 109 -2.33 -21.00 10.33
N LYS A 110 -1.54 -21.16 11.40
CA LYS A 110 -1.92 -21.96 12.57
C LYS A 110 -3.15 -21.39 13.27
N ASN A 111 -3.21 -20.07 13.42
CA ASN A 111 -4.38 -19.40 13.99
C ASN A 111 -5.62 -19.47 13.10
N MET A 112 -5.48 -19.80 11.81
CA MET A 112 -6.62 -20.10 10.91
C MET A 112 -7.14 -21.53 11.10
N GLY A 113 -6.41 -22.41 11.79
CA GLY A 113 -6.78 -23.81 12.00
C GLY A 113 -6.54 -24.70 10.78
N LEU A 114 -5.56 -24.36 9.94
CA LEU A 114 -5.20 -25.12 8.75
C LEU A 114 -4.44 -26.41 9.10
N SER A 115 -4.39 -27.37 8.17
CA SER A 115 -3.61 -28.60 8.33
C SER A 115 -2.10 -28.29 8.27
N GLU A 116 -1.27 -29.13 8.90
CA GLU A 116 0.19 -28.97 8.86
C GLU A 116 0.74 -28.97 7.42
N GLU A 117 0.16 -29.76 6.53
CA GLU A 117 0.52 -29.79 5.10
C GLU A 117 0.26 -28.44 4.41
N GLU A 118 -0.91 -27.85 4.66
CA GLU A 118 -1.28 -26.55 4.09
C GLU A 118 -0.46 -25.41 4.72
N ILE A 119 -0.15 -25.51 6.02
CA ILE A 119 0.73 -24.56 6.70
C ILE A 119 2.14 -24.59 6.09
N ASP A 120 2.74 -25.77 5.91
CA ASP A 120 4.08 -25.90 5.33
C ASP A 120 4.12 -25.31 3.91
N LYS A 121 3.12 -25.64 3.09
CA LYS A 121 2.97 -25.08 1.74
C LYS A 121 2.93 -23.55 1.77
N ARG A 122 2.03 -22.96 2.56
CA ARG A 122 1.87 -21.49 2.64
C ARG A 122 3.12 -20.79 3.17
N VAL A 123 3.80 -21.38 4.15
CA VAL A 123 5.05 -20.82 4.70
C VAL A 123 6.12 -20.77 3.62
N ARG A 124 6.30 -21.86 2.86
CA ARG A 124 7.31 -21.94 1.81
C ARG A 124 7.00 -21.00 0.65
N GLU A 125 5.75 -20.96 0.20
CA GLU A 125 5.31 -20.05 -0.86
C GLU A 125 5.48 -18.58 -0.44
N ALA A 126 5.05 -18.21 0.78
CA ALA A 126 5.21 -16.86 1.31
C ALA A 126 6.69 -16.46 1.42
N ALA A 127 7.55 -17.36 1.91
CA ALA A 127 8.99 -17.14 1.98
C ALA A 127 9.61 -16.93 0.59
N GLU A 128 9.19 -17.71 -0.41
CA GLU A 128 9.63 -17.56 -1.79
C GLU A 128 9.22 -16.19 -2.37
N PHE A 129 7.96 -15.77 -2.19
CA PHE A 129 7.47 -14.47 -2.67
C PHE A 129 8.30 -13.30 -2.16
N VAL A 130 8.66 -13.32 -0.88
CA VAL A 130 9.52 -12.29 -0.28
C VAL A 130 11.01 -12.53 -0.53
N GLY A 131 11.38 -13.58 -1.28
CA GLY A 131 12.76 -13.93 -1.64
C GLY A 131 13.64 -14.31 -0.46
N LEU A 132 13.06 -14.97 0.55
CA LEU A 132 13.80 -15.66 1.60
C LEU A 132 14.25 -17.03 1.09
N ARG A 133 15.51 -17.38 1.35
CA ARG A 133 16.04 -18.71 1.02
C ARG A 133 15.50 -19.72 2.03
N ALA A 134 15.19 -20.93 1.57
CA ALA A 134 14.66 -22.01 2.42
C ALA A 134 15.54 -22.32 3.64
N GLU A 135 16.86 -22.21 3.50
CA GLU A 135 17.82 -22.38 4.60
C GLU A 135 17.61 -21.42 5.80
N LEU A 136 16.93 -20.29 5.58
CA LEU A 136 16.66 -19.32 6.64
C LEU A 136 15.44 -19.72 7.49
N LEU A 137 14.60 -20.64 7.03
CA LEU A 137 13.36 -21.02 7.73
C LEU A 137 13.64 -21.65 9.11
N GLU A 138 14.74 -22.38 9.23
CA GLU A 138 15.16 -23.02 10.48
C GLU A 138 15.95 -22.09 11.42
N LYS A 139 16.31 -20.89 10.96
CA LYS A 139 17.08 -19.94 11.78
C LYS A 139 16.19 -19.18 12.73
N SER A 140 16.80 -18.69 13.81
CA SER A 140 16.16 -17.70 14.66
C SER A 140 15.95 -16.39 13.90
N PRO A 141 14.76 -15.75 13.98
CA PRO A 141 14.54 -14.44 13.39
C PRO A 141 15.55 -13.40 13.88
N PHE A 142 16.03 -13.54 15.12
CA PHE A 142 16.97 -12.61 15.74
C PHE A 142 18.37 -12.63 15.13
N GLU A 143 18.76 -13.72 14.46
CA GLU A 143 20.03 -13.88 13.73
C GLU A 143 20.01 -13.22 12.33
N LEU A 144 18.84 -12.81 11.85
CA LEU A 144 18.68 -12.23 10.53
C LEU A 144 19.10 -10.75 10.48
N SER A 145 19.54 -10.30 9.30
CA SER A 145 19.69 -8.86 9.02
C SER A 145 18.32 -8.15 9.07
N GLY A 146 18.32 -6.83 9.30
CA GLY A 146 17.07 -6.05 9.37
C GLY A 146 16.17 -6.20 8.14
N GLY A 147 16.75 -6.19 6.94
CA GLY A 147 16.00 -6.39 5.69
C GLY A 147 15.44 -7.82 5.53
N GLN A 148 16.10 -8.83 6.10
CA GLN A 148 15.57 -10.19 6.15
C GLN A 148 14.44 -10.31 7.18
N LYS A 149 14.59 -9.74 8.37
CA LYS A 149 13.53 -9.67 9.40
C LYS A 149 12.25 -9.07 8.83
N ARG A 150 12.38 -7.96 8.09
CA ARG A 150 11.23 -7.34 7.42
C ARG A 150 10.53 -8.26 6.44
N ARG A 151 11.30 -9.00 5.62
CA ARG A 151 10.74 -9.98 4.68
C ARG A 151 10.00 -11.10 5.40
N VAL A 152 10.52 -11.58 6.53
CA VAL A 152 9.85 -12.58 7.38
C VAL A 152 8.51 -12.06 7.87
N ALA A 153 8.46 -10.83 8.39
CA ALA A 153 7.22 -10.25 8.90
C ALA A 153 6.16 -10.06 7.79
N ILE A 154 6.59 -9.62 6.58
CA ILE A 154 5.70 -9.55 5.41
C ILE A 154 5.22 -10.95 5.01
N ALA A 155 6.10 -11.95 5.00
CA ALA A 155 5.75 -13.33 4.68
C ALA A 155 4.72 -13.92 5.65
N GLY A 156 4.81 -13.62 6.95
CA GLY A 156 3.81 -14.06 7.92
C GLY A 156 2.40 -13.54 7.61
N VAL A 157 2.29 -12.34 7.05
CA VAL A 157 1.00 -11.80 6.59
C VAL A 157 0.56 -12.41 5.26
N ILE A 158 1.49 -12.56 4.29
CA ILE A 158 1.20 -13.20 2.99
C ILE A 158 0.77 -14.66 3.16
N ALA A 159 1.33 -15.38 4.13
CA ALA A 159 1.00 -16.78 4.41
C ALA A 159 -0.47 -16.97 4.81
N MET A 160 -1.17 -15.93 5.27
CA MET A 160 -2.62 -16.00 5.51
C MET A 160 -3.45 -15.95 4.21
N GLU A 161 -2.82 -15.66 3.06
CA GLU A 161 -3.44 -15.45 1.75
C GLU A 161 -4.57 -14.41 1.78
N PRO A 162 -4.30 -13.18 2.26
CA PRO A 162 -5.35 -12.18 2.39
C PRO A 162 -5.85 -11.69 1.02
N LYS A 163 -7.16 -11.48 0.91
CA LYS A 163 -7.79 -10.81 -0.25
C LYS A 163 -7.32 -9.37 -0.41
N VAL A 164 -7.03 -8.72 0.72
CA VAL A 164 -6.51 -7.36 0.78
C VAL A 164 -5.23 -7.34 1.60
N LEU A 165 -4.11 -6.96 0.98
CA LEU A 165 -2.83 -6.76 1.65
C LEU A 165 -2.55 -5.27 1.81
N ILE A 166 -2.48 -4.80 3.05
CA ILE A 166 -2.15 -3.42 3.39
C ILE A 166 -0.70 -3.38 3.88
N LEU A 167 0.10 -2.49 3.29
CA LEU A 167 1.50 -2.30 3.64
C LEU A 167 1.72 -0.83 4.03
N ASP A 168 1.97 -0.59 5.32
CA ASP A 168 2.28 0.75 5.83
C ASP A 168 3.79 1.02 5.76
N GLU A 169 4.21 1.82 4.78
CA GLU A 169 5.62 2.18 4.55
C GLU A 169 6.59 0.97 4.51
N PRO A 170 6.35 -0.05 3.65
CA PRO A 170 7.13 -1.29 3.65
C PRO A 170 8.62 -1.07 3.31
N THR A 171 8.95 0.08 2.72
CA THR A 171 10.29 0.41 2.24
C THR A 171 11.08 1.31 3.19
N ALA A 172 10.48 1.73 4.32
CA ALA A 172 11.09 2.69 5.24
C ALA A 172 12.44 2.22 5.79
N GLY A 173 13.49 3.03 5.66
CA GLY A 173 14.82 2.71 6.18
C GLY A 173 15.62 1.66 5.36
N LEU A 174 15.15 1.28 4.17
CA LEU A 174 15.93 0.47 3.24
C LEU A 174 16.77 1.33 2.30
N ASP A 175 17.89 0.77 1.86
CA ASP A 175 18.64 1.35 0.75
C ASP A 175 17.82 1.27 -0.57
N PRO A 176 18.17 2.09 -1.60
CA PRO A 176 17.40 2.14 -2.84
C PRO A 176 17.24 0.79 -3.57
N LYS A 177 18.24 -0.09 -3.50
CA LYS A 177 18.19 -1.41 -4.14
C LYS A 177 17.27 -2.36 -3.37
N GLY A 178 17.36 -2.34 -2.04
CA GLY A 178 16.49 -3.09 -1.14
C GLY A 178 15.03 -2.68 -1.28
N ARG A 179 14.77 -1.37 -1.40
CA ARG A 179 13.45 -0.81 -1.68
C ARG A 179 12.83 -1.36 -2.97
N ASN A 180 13.52 -1.21 -4.09
CA ASN A 180 13.02 -1.69 -5.39
C ASN A 180 12.76 -3.19 -5.36
N LYS A 181 13.69 -3.97 -4.79
CA LYS A 181 13.54 -5.42 -4.67
C LYS A 181 12.28 -5.82 -3.90
N ILE A 182 11.93 -5.12 -2.81
CA ILE A 182 10.70 -5.42 -2.05
C ILE A 182 9.45 -5.03 -2.85
N LEU A 183 9.42 -3.86 -3.49
CA LEU A 183 8.28 -3.43 -4.29
C LEU A 183 8.04 -4.33 -5.51
N ASP A 184 9.12 -4.74 -6.20
CA ASP A 184 9.06 -5.70 -7.30
C ASP A 184 8.48 -7.05 -6.84
N GLN A 185 8.83 -7.50 -5.64
CA GLN A 185 8.30 -8.74 -5.07
C GLN A 185 6.82 -8.63 -4.68
N ILE A 186 6.42 -7.51 -4.09
CA ILE A 186 5.02 -7.23 -3.78
C ILE A 186 4.18 -7.21 -5.07
N LYS A 187 4.71 -6.58 -6.12
CA LYS A 187 4.07 -6.55 -7.44
C LYS A 187 3.99 -7.95 -8.07
N ALA A 188 5.07 -8.73 -8.05
CA ALA A 188 5.05 -10.09 -8.56
C ALA A 188 4.05 -11.00 -7.80
N TYR A 189 3.93 -10.81 -6.49
CA TYR A 189 2.92 -11.49 -5.68
C TYR A 189 1.50 -11.09 -6.11
N HIS A 190 1.24 -9.79 -6.27
CA HIS A 190 -0.02 -9.27 -6.78
C HIS A 190 -0.36 -9.86 -8.16
N ASP A 191 0.57 -9.81 -9.11
CA ASP A 191 0.37 -10.30 -10.46
C ASP A 191 0.00 -11.80 -10.49
N LYS A 192 0.56 -12.60 -9.56
CA LYS A 192 0.27 -14.03 -9.47
C LYS A 192 -1.06 -14.35 -8.78
N VAL A 193 -1.39 -13.64 -7.69
CA VAL A 193 -2.54 -13.97 -6.82
C VAL A 193 -3.79 -13.14 -7.15
N GLN A 194 -3.61 -12.00 -7.81
CA GLN A 194 -4.68 -11.04 -8.14
C GLN A 194 -5.42 -10.51 -6.91
N ASN A 195 -4.69 -10.36 -5.79
CA ASN A 195 -5.23 -9.75 -4.58
C ASN A 195 -5.29 -8.22 -4.70
N THR A 196 -5.94 -7.53 -3.76
CA THR A 196 -5.93 -6.07 -3.69
C THR A 196 -4.80 -5.61 -2.78
N ILE A 197 -3.98 -4.65 -3.21
CA ILE A 197 -2.89 -4.14 -2.38
C ILE A 197 -3.12 -2.67 -2.05
N LEU A 198 -3.00 -2.30 -0.78
CA LEU A 198 -2.94 -0.90 -0.35
C LEU A 198 -1.51 -0.59 0.08
N LEU A 199 -0.80 0.18 -0.74
CA LEU A 199 0.55 0.63 -0.49
C LEU A 199 0.52 2.04 0.12
N VAL A 200 0.65 2.15 1.44
CA VAL A 200 0.79 3.45 2.09
C VAL A 200 2.24 3.90 1.94
N SER A 201 2.45 5.05 1.30
CA SER A 201 3.80 5.58 1.11
C SER A 201 3.85 7.10 1.03
N HIS A 202 4.96 7.65 1.51
CA HIS A 202 5.38 9.02 1.32
C HIS A 202 6.25 9.20 0.06
N SER A 203 6.69 8.12 -0.61
CA SER A 203 7.41 8.23 -1.88
C SER A 203 6.44 8.29 -3.06
N MET A 204 6.40 9.46 -3.69
CA MET A 204 5.57 9.68 -4.88
C MET A 204 6.08 8.87 -6.07
N GLU A 205 7.39 8.63 -6.15
CA GLU A 205 8.00 7.78 -7.15
C GLU A 205 7.53 6.33 -7.02
N ASP A 206 7.46 5.78 -5.81
CA ASP A 206 7.03 4.40 -5.60
C ASP A 206 5.54 4.27 -5.98
N VAL A 207 4.70 5.21 -5.53
CA VAL A 207 3.27 5.22 -5.91
C VAL A 207 3.09 5.36 -7.42
N ALA A 208 3.84 6.25 -8.07
CA ALA A 208 3.78 6.48 -9.50
C ALA A 208 4.18 5.26 -10.36
N ASN A 209 5.07 4.40 -9.86
CA ASN A 209 5.59 3.26 -10.62
C ASN A 209 4.86 1.94 -10.35
N TYR A 210 4.25 1.78 -9.16
CA TYR A 210 3.69 0.50 -8.74
C TYR A 210 2.17 0.49 -8.56
N ALA A 211 1.51 1.63 -8.37
CA ALA A 211 0.05 1.67 -8.18
C ALA A 211 -0.72 1.81 -9.49
N ASP A 212 -1.97 1.34 -9.49
CA ASP A 212 -2.97 1.56 -10.54
C ASP A 212 -3.86 2.77 -10.23
N LYS A 213 -4.20 2.93 -8.94
CA LYS A 213 -4.97 4.06 -8.40
C LYS A 213 -4.28 4.69 -7.20
N VAL A 214 -4.62 5.93 -6.92
CA VAL A 214 -4.12 6.68 -5.77
C VAL A 214 -5.27 7.23 -4.95
N LEU A 215 -5.29 6.88 -3.67
CA LEU A 215 -6.09 7.53 -2.64
C LEU A 215 -5.26 8.63 -1.98
N VAL A 216 -5.74 9.86 -2.05
CA VAL A 216 -5.14 11.03 -1.42
C VAL A 216 -5.93 11.43 -0.19
N MET A 217 -5.32 11.32 0.99
CA MET A 217 -5.87 11.77 2.27
C MET A 217 -5.31 13.15 2.62
N ASN A 218 -6.19 14.09 2.95
CA ASN A 218 -5.84 15.43 3.45
C ASN A 218 -6.76 15.80 4.62
N GLU A 219 -6.19 16.23 5.75
CA GLU A 219 -6.95 16.71 6.91
C GLU A 219 -8.15 15.82 7.30
N ALA A 220 -7.91 14.52 7.49
CA ALA A 220 -8.91 13.49 7.84
C ALA A 220 -9.94 13.14 6.74
N LYS A 221 -9.86 13.75 5.56
CA LYS A 221 -10.79 13.55 4.45
C LYS A 221 -10.12 12.96 3.22
N VAL A 222 -10.95 12.38 2.35
CA VAL A 222 -10.53 12.01 1.00
C VAL A 222 -10.46 13.28 0.14
N PHE A 223 -9.27 13.60 -0.35
CA PHE A 223 -9.05 14.69 -1.29
C PHE A 223 -9.28 14.23 -2.74
N ALA A 224 -8.80 13.03 -3.08
CA ALA A 224 -8.97 12.41 -4.39
C ALA A 224 -8.85 10.90 -4.28
N TYR A 225 -9.56 10.17 -5.14
CA TYR A 225 -9.37 8.74 -5.37
C TYR A 225 -9.64 8.45 -6.86
N ASP A 226 -8.58 8.19 -7.62
CA ASP A 226 -8.65 7.99 -9.07
C ASP A 226 -7.38 7.24 -9.55
N THR A 227 -7.26 6.99 -10.85
CA THR A 227 -6.06 6.48 -11.50
C THR A 227 -4.84 7.34 -11.19
N VAL A 228 -3.65 6.72 -11.20
CA VAL A 228 -2.37 7.42 -11.00
C VAL A 228 -2.22 8.61 -11.94
N GLU A 229 -2.60 8.44 -13.20
CA GLU A 229 -2.54 9.49 -14.23
C GLU A 229 -3.42 10.70 -13.87
N ASN A 230 -4.68 10.46 -13.49
CA ASN A 230 -5.63 11.52 -13.16
C ASN A 230 -5.23 12.27 -11.87
N VAL A 231 -4.72 11.54 -10.87
CA VAL A 231 -4.27 12.17 -9.62
C VAL A 231 -3.03 13.03 -9.85
N PHE A 232 -2.00 12.53 -10.53
CA PHE A 232 -0.77 13.31 -10.75
C PHE A 232 -0.92 14.41 -11.82
N ALA A 233 -1.95 14.36 -12.68
CA ALA A 233 -2.31 15.47 -13.55
C ALA A 233 -2.80 16.71 -12.76
N ARG A 234 -3.25 16.53 -11.52
CA ARG A 234 -3.66 17.59 -10.57
C ARG A 234 -2.50 18.04 -9.68
N SER A 235 -1.28 17.97 -10.20
CA SER A 235 -0.04 18.23 -9.47
C SER A 235 0.02 19.60 -8.77
N ASP A 236 -0.56 20.65 -9.34
CA ASP A 236 -0.61 21.98 -8.70
C ASP A 236 -1.51 21.97 -7.44
N GLU A 237 -2.63 21.24 -7.48
CA GLU A 237 -3.51 21.07 -6.32
C GLU A 237 -2.85 20.19 -5.25
N LEU A 238 -2.15 19.13 -5.66
CA LEU A 238 -1.37 18.27 -4.74
C LEU A 238 -0.29 19.08 -4.02
N LYS A 239 0.42 19.96 -4.73
CA LYS A 239 1.41 20.88 -4.13
C LYS A 239 0.76 21.86 -3.15
N ALA A 240 -0.43 22.37 -3.45
CA ALA A 240 -1.16 23.29 -2.57
C ALA A 240 -1.51 22.65 -1.22
N ILE A 241 -1.81 21.35 -1.19
CA ILE A 241 -1.99 20.56 0.04
C ILE A 241 -0.68 19.99 0.62
N ARG A 242 0.47 20.56 0.19
CA ARG A 242 1.83 20.22 0.66
C ARG A 242 2.26 18.78 0.37
N LEU A 243 1.70 18.16 -0.66
CA LEU A 243 2.22 16.90 -1.18
C LEU A 243 3.30 17.17 -2.23
N ALA A 244 4.29 16.30 -2.24
CA ALA A 244 5.24 16.24 -3.33
C ALA A 244 4.57 15.63 -4.58
N VAL A 245 5.24 15.75 -5.71
CA VAL A 245 4.93 15.04 -6.95
C VAL A 245 6.22 14.38 -7.45
N PRO A 246 6.16 13.34 -8.30
CA PRO A 246 7.35 12.72 -8.86
C PRO A 246 8.28 13.76 -9.50
N GLN A 247 9.59 13.57 -9.37
CA GLN A 247 10.59 14.53 -9.89
C GLN A 247 10.40 14.86 -11.37
N VAL A 248 10.08 13.85 -12.19
CA VAL A 248 9.85 14.05 -13.62
C VAL A 248 8.64 14.95 -13.89
N THR A 249 7.62 14.93 -13.03
CA THR A 249 6.48 15.85 -13.11
C THR A 249 6.95 17.28 -12.90
N ASN A 250 7.81 17.53 -11.91
CA ASN A 250 8.39 18.87 -11.69
C ASN A 250 9.22 19.36 -12.88
N VAL A 251 9.98 18.48 -13.53
CA VAL A 251 10.69 18.82 -14.77
C VAL A 251 9.71 19.28 -15.84
N PHE A 252 8.62 18.54 -16.06
CA PHE A 252 7.60 18.89 -17.05
C PHE A 252 6.81 20.16 -16.70
N HIS A 253 6.63 20.48 -15.41
CA HIS A 253 6.13 21.80 -15.01
C HIS A 253 7.06 22.91 -15.46
N ARG A 254 8.35 22.83 -15.14
CA ARG A 254 9.32 23.87 -15.51
C ARG A 254 9.42 24.06 -17.03
N LEU A 255 9.39 22.98 -17.80
CA LEU A 255 9.38 23.06 -19.26
C LEU A 255 8.16 23.86 -19.78
N ARG A 256 6.98 23.69 -19.16
CA ARG A 256 5.80 24.51 -19.50
C ARG A 256 5.95 25.95 -19.07
N ASP A 257 6.52 26.21 -17.91
CA ASP A 257 6.78 27.58 -17.42
C ASP A 257 7.74 28.33 -18.37
N GLU A 258 8.64 27.61 -19.03
CA GLU A 258 9.52 28.11 -20.10
C GLU A 258 8.82 28.22 -21.48
N GLY A 259 7.53 27.90 -21.57
CA GLY A 259 6.72 28.06 -22.79
C GLY A 259 6.70 26.84 -23.71
N LEU A 260 7.23 25.68 -23.29
CA LEU A 260 7.16 24.46 -24.08
C LEU A 260 5.78 23.79 -23.95
N ASP A 261 5.20 23.43 -25.09
CA ASP A 261 3.98 22.64 -25.15
C ASP A 261 4.26 21.16 -24.82
N VAL A 262 4.27 20.83 -23.52
CA VAL A 262 4.49 19.47 -23.00
C VAL A 262 3.33 19.01 -22.11
N PRO A 263 2.97 17.71 -22.15
CA PRO A 263 1.80 17.19 -21.44
C PRO A 263 1.87 17.36 -19.91
N LYS A 264 0.72 17.60 -19.29
CA LYS A 264 0.58 17.79 -17.82
C LYS A 264 0.65 16.48 -17.03
N ASN A 265 0.27 15.38 -17.65
CA ASN A 265 0.10 14.08 -16.99
C ASN A 265 1.38 13.22 -16.96
N VAL A 266 2.57 13.82 -16.91
CA VAL A 266 3.84 13.07 -16.93
C VAL A 266 4.33 12.79 -15.52
N TYR A 267 4.27 11.53 -15.11
CA TYR A 267 4.58 11.09 -13.74
C TYR A 267 5.65 9.98 -13.61
N THR A 268 6.10 9.39 -14.73
CA THR A 268 7.26 8.47 -14.75
C THR A 268 8.29 8.84 -15.82
N VAL A 269 9.55 8.46 -15.60
CA VAL A 269 10.65 8.69 -16.55
C VAL A 269 10.42 7.95 -17.86
N GLY A 270 9.90 6.71 -17.81
CA GLY A 270 9.56 5.94 -19.00
C GLY A 270 8.48 6.63 -19.85
N TYR A 271 7.44 7.16 -19.20
CA TYR A 271 6.38 7.89 -19.89
C TYR A 271 6.89 9.24 -20.45
N ALA A 272 7.73 9.96 -19.70
CA ALA A 272 8.40 11.16 -20.17
C ALA A 272 9.21 10.91 -21.45
N LYS A 273 10.07 9.87 -21.45
CA LYS A 273 10.85 9.46 -22.62
C LYS A 273 9.95 9.23 -23.84
N LYS A 274 8.86 8.47 -23.68
CA LYS A 274 7.91 8.19 -24.76
C LYS A 274 7.31 9.48 -25.33
N LYS A 275 6.93 10.44 -24.49
CA LYS A 275 6.34 11.72 -24.92
C LYS A 275 7.35 12.63 -25.62
N ILE A 276 8.57 12.73 -25.08
CA ILE A 276 9.63 13.55 -25.66
C ILE A 276 10.04 13.02 -27.04
N LEU A 277 10.26 11.70 -27.17
CA LEU A 277 10.62 11.08 -28.44
C LEU A 277 9.54 11.33 -29.50
N LYS A 278 8.26 11.12 -29.15
CA LYS A 278 7.14 11.39 -30.06
C LYS A 278 7.13 12.85 -30.54
N ALA A 279 7.33 13.81 -29.63
CA ALA A 279 7.35 15.23 -30.00
C ALA A 279 8.55 15.60 -30.89
N LEU A 280 9.70 14.97 -30.70
CA LEU A 280 10.90 15.18 -31.53
C LEU A 280 10.75 14.56 -32.93
N GLU A 281 10.10 13.40 -33.04
CA GLU A 281 9.74 12.77 -34.32
C GLU A 281 8.77 13.65 -35.12
N GLU A 282 7.72 14.18 -34.48
CA GLU A 282 6.75 15.09 -35.11
C GLU A 282 7.40 16.38 -35.61
N LYS A 283 8.44 16.87 -34.91
CA LYS A 283 9.23 18.04 -35.32
C LYS A 283 10.35 17.73 -36.33
N GLY A 284 10.51 16.47 -36.74
CA GLY A 284 11.53 16.07 -37.72
C GLY A 284 12.97 16.20 -37.22
N VAL A 285 13.19 16.19 -35.91
CA VAL A 285 14.53 16.39 -35.29
C VAL A 285 15.40 15.14 -35.41
N PHE A 286 14.79 13.95 -35.52
CA PHE A 286 15.50 12.70 -35.79
C PHE A 286 15.40 12.32 -37.28
N PRO A 287 16.50 11.90 -37.93
CA PRO A 287 16.43 11.39 -39.30
C PRO A 287 15.53 10.15 -39.33
N ARG A 288 14.57 10.12 -40.27
CA ARG A 288 13.81 8.91 -40.56
C ARG A 288 14.81 7.85 -41.02
N ALA A 289 14.81 6.70 -40.34
CA ALA A 289 15.58 5.52 -40.72
C ALA A 289 15.15 5.02 -42.11
#